data_AF-A0A9P9N1A6-F1
#
_entry.id   AF-A0A9P9N1A6-F1
#
_cell.length_a   1.000
_cell.length_b   1.000
_cell.length_c   1.000
_cell.angle_alpha   90.00
_cell.angle_beta   90.00
_cell.angle_gamma   90.00
#
_symmetry.space_group_name_H-M   'P 1'
#
loop_
_entity.id
_entity.type
_entity.pdbx_description
1 polymer ?
#
loop_
_entity_poly.entity_id
_entity_poly.type
_entity_poly.pdbx_seq_one_letter_code
_entity_poly.pdbx_strand_id
1 'polypeptide(L)'
;MFVLEFHLPYLTLRETVLSGGNPNMNIDQLAKVWADVSYLQLECTQCEEHKGSCEHLIREAHVSIVICGKDEFKWVGWAFVNTPSDPTSEGDKEEGEDEAEGDEKYEEGEDDDEGPNEDYFATDGEGELVVDANETTWDPRRYWLQIIDSRVKLALKEWEWLVKNVENGVNAWKEVHSLELAKAPDDRDQYNTEELFDWTIKTMQILRKLRAHAKTTHQTWARFAAPNGDSRFFLDLQDPQSKRALTSLKGSFQQLSDLRQTLLRLDESCKESKDMLSMFLERENNRMTAKNQELTRHIHELTEKSNLISYDIQVLSRKSTKATIASQKAADDTSRSTRINVLVRNDFYLVSHARFKIHTNSSRSFALQRLSFLSCSTLALIVTSSHSAGPPQPSSSRSLYRLLHSPF
;
A
#
# COMPACT_ATOMS: atom_id res chain seq x y z
N MET A 1 11.52 50.83 10.34
CA MET A 1 11.05 49.49 10.75
C MET A 1 11.23 48.58 9.57
N PHE A 2 11.88 47.44 9.77
CA PHE A 2 12.09 46.42 8.76
C PHE A 2 11.53 45.09 9.26
N VAL A 3 11.22 44.20 8.32
CA VAL A 3 10.74 42.85 8.56
C VAL A 3 11.42 41.94 7.55
N LEU A 4 12.04 40.86 8.03
CA LEU A 4 12.67 39.81 7.25
C LEU A 4 11.96 38.49 7.57
N GLU A 5 11.32 37.89 6.58
CA GLU A 5 10.51 36.69 6.74
C GLU A 5 11.06 35.56 5.88
N PHE A 6 11.11 34.37 6.46
CA PHE A 6 11.49 33.15 5.78
C PHE A 6 10.56 32.02 6.18
N HIS A 7 9.95 31.38 5.19
CA HIS A 7 9.08 30.23 5.39
C HIS A 7 9.48 29.14 4.41
N LEU A 8 9.94 28.00 4.93
CA LEU A 8 10.40 26.88 4.12
C LEU A 8 9.69 25.60 4.55
N PRO A 9 8.62 25.20 3.86
CA PRO A 9 8.11 23.84 3.96
C PRO A 9 9.07 22.89 3.25
N TYR A 10 9.31 21.73 3.86
CA TYR A 10 10.11 20.66 3.29
C TYR A 10 9.58 19.31 3.76
N LEU A 11 10.10 18.24 3.16
CA LEU A 11 9.71 16.88 3.47
C LEU A 11 10.88 16.16 4.12
N THR A 12 10.57 15.37 5.14
CA THR A 12 11.51 14.52 5.84
C THR A 12 11.04 13.08 5.70
N LEU A 13 11.95 12.16 5.42
CA LEU A 13 11.67 10.74 5.56
C LEU A 13 12.01 10.34 7.00
N ARG A 14 11.26 9.44 7.62
CA ARG A 14 11.55 8.94 8.97
C ARG A 14 11.26 7.45 9.05
N GLU A 15 12.12 6.76 9.77
CA GLU A 15 11.96 5.36 10.12
C GLU A 15 11.11 5.28 11.39
N THR A 16 10.09 4.43 11.40
CA THR A 16 9.29 4.14 12.59
C THR A 16 9.29 2.64 12.86
N VAL A 17 9.68 2.28 14.08
CA VAL A 17 9.63 0.89 14.54
C VAL A 17 8.18 0.55 14.85
N LEU A 18 7.62 -0.41 14.11
CA LEU A 18 6.35 -1.04 14.47
C LEU A 18 6.56 -1.87 15.74
N SER A 19 6.47 -1.20 16.89
CA SER A 19 6.45 -1.89 18.18
C SER A 19 5.15 -2.66 18.26
N GLY A 20 5.25 -3.99 18.04
CA GLY A 20 4.16 -4.90 17.72
C GLY A 20 2.84 -4.59 18.41
N GLY A 21 1.96 -3.89 17.68
CA GLY A 21 0.56 -3.72 18.03
C GLY A 21 0.29 -2.84 19.25
N ASN A 22 1.05 -1.77 19.51
CA ASN A 22 0.58 -0.75 20.45
C ASN A 22 -0.47 0.14 19.75
N PRO A 23 -1.79 -0.06 19.98
CA PRO A 23 -2.85 0.66 19.24
C PRO A 23 -2.94 2.14 19.62
N ASN A 24 -2.12 2.60 20.57
CA ASN A 24 -2.14 3.95 21.12
C ASN A 24 -1.19 4.92 20.40
N MET A 25 -0.80 4.66 19.14
CA MET A 25 -0.14 5.69 18.35
C MET A 25 -1.10 6.89 18.25
N ASN A 26 -0.70 8.02 18.83
CA ASN A 26 -1.56 9.19 18.98
C ASN A 26 -2.10 9.61 17.60
N ILE A 27 -3.42 9.74 17.48
CA ILE A 27 -4.13 10.14 16.24
C ILE A 27 -3.51 11.41 15.65
N ASP A 28 -3.01 12.31 16.50
CA ASP A 28 -2.36 13.55 16.10
C ASP A 28 -1.02 13.34 15.37
N GLN A 29 -0.29 12.26 15.67
CA GLN A 29 0.94 11.92 14.95
C GLN A 29 0.64 11.33 13.57
N LEU A 30 -0.41 10.51 13.46
CA LEU A 30 -0.88 9.97 12.18
C LEU A 30 -1.41 11.07 11.25
N ALA A 31 -2.05 12.09 11.80
CA ALA A 31 -2.54 13.24 11.03
C ALA A 31 -1.42 14.05 10.35
N LYS A 32 -0.16 13.91 10.81
CA LYS A 32 1.01 14.58 10.23
C LYS A 32 1.77 13.73 9.19
N VAL A 33 1.31 12.51 8.90
CA VAL A 33 1.93 11.65 7.87
C VAL A 33 1.53 12.16 6.49
N TRP A 34 2.52 12.55 5.70
CA TRP A 34 2.32 13.02 4.33
C TRP A 34 2.16 11.83 3.36
N ALA A 35 2.96 10.78 3.55
CA ALA A 35 2.78 9.50 2.87
C ALA A 35 3.53 8.35 3.54
N ASP A 36 3.02 7.14 3.37
CA ASP A 36 3.72 5.89 3.68
C ASP A 36 4.45 5.38 2.42
N VAL A 37 5.76 5.11 2.56
CA VAL A 37 6.63 4.55 1.52
C VAL A 37 7.27 3.23 1.93
N SER A 38 6.75 2.56 2.96
CA SER A 38 7.25 1.27 3.47
C SER A 38 7.20 0.17 2.40
N TYR A 39 6.28 0.27 1.43
CA TYR A 39 6.19 -0.66 0.30
C TYR A 39 7.40 -0.59 -0.66
N LEU A 40 8.28 0.42 -0.53
CA LEU A 40 9.55 0.49 -1.25
C LEU A 40 10.65 -0.39 -0.63
N GLN A 41 10.40 -1.01 0.54
CA GLN A 41 11.35 -1.91 1.22
C GLN A 41 12.73 -1.29 1.39
N LEU A 42 12.74 -0.05 1.89
CA LEU A 42 13.97 0.70 2.13
C LEU A 42 14.81 0.03 3.24
N GLU A 43 16.13 0.14 3.14
CA GLU A 43 17.06 -0.37 4.15
C GLU A 43 16.91 0.44 5.44
N CYS A 44 16.54 -0.20 6.56
CA CYS A 44 16.53 0.48 7.86
C CYS A 44 17.96 0.62 8.37
N THR A 45 18.37 1.85 8.66
CA THR A 45 19.68 2.15 9.23
C THR A 45 19.75 1.93 10.74
N GLN A 46 18.63 2.02 11.45
CA GLN A 46 18.59 2.00 12.91
C GLN A 46 18.23 0.63 13.52
N CYS A 47 17.95 -0.37 12.68
CA CYS A 47 17.27 -1.59 13.11
C CYS A 47 18.14 -2.84 13.13
N GLU A 48 19.47 -2.72 13.20
CA GLU A 48 20.37 -3.89 13.24
C GLU A 48 20.00 -4.88 14.37
N GLU A 49 19.43 -4.37 15.47
CA GLU A 49 18.97 -5.17 16.60
C GLU A 49 17.52 -5.66 16.49
N HIS A 50 16.70 -5.01 15.66
CA HIS A 50 15.27 -5.28 15.56
C HIS A 50 14.98 -6.24 14.39
N LYS A 51 14.56 -7.47 14.68
CA LYS A 51 14.09 -8.45 13.66
C LYS A 51 12.76 -8.07 12.96
N GLY A 52 12.30 -6.83 13.10
CA GLY A 52 11.00 -6.35 12.61
C GLY A 52 11.08 -5.61 11.28
N SER A 53 9.96 -5.52 10.57
CA SER A 53 9.83 -4.66 9.39
C SER A 53 9.72 -3.20 9.83
N CYS A 54 10.47 -2.33 9.15
CA CYS A 54 10.58 -0.92 9.49
C CYS A 54 9.63 -0.11 8.60
N GLU A 55 8.79 0.71 9.22
CA GLU A 55 7.95 1.61 8.46
C GLU A 55 8.73 2.86 8.07
N HIS A 56 8.52 3.29 6.84
CA HIS A 56 9.17 4.46 6.28
C HIS A 56 8.10 5.47 5.92
N LEU A 57 8.06 6.56 6.69
CA LEU A 57 7.02 7.58 6.60
C LEU A 57 7.63 8.89 6.13
N ILE A 58 7.02 9.50 5.12
CA ILE A 58 7.30 10.88 4.73
C ILE A 58 6.43 11.79 5.59
N ARG A 59 7.05 12.77 6.24
CA ARG A 59 6.39 13.80 7.05
C ARG A 59 6.68 15.18 6.49
N GLU A 60 5.74 16.08 6.70
CA GLU A 60 5.94 17.49 6.40
C GLU A 60 6.63 18.17 7.58
N ALA A 61 7.71 18.89 7.28
CA ALA A 61 8.43 19.73 8.21
C ALA A 61 8.37 21.18 7.74
N HIS A 62 8.50 22.10 8.68
CA HIS A 62 8.38 23.52 8.38
C HIS A 62 9.31 24.34 9.27
N VAL A 63 10.03 25.28 8.66
CA VAL A 63 10.77 26.33 9.35
C VAL A 63 10.17 27.68 9.00
N SER A 64 9.86 28.48 10.02
CA SER A 64 9.41 29.86 9.89
C SER A 64 10.27 30.76 10.75
N ILE A 65 10.95 31.71 10.13
CA ILE A 65 11.82 32.68 10.81
C ILE A 65 11.35 34.09 10.46
N VAL A 66 11.15 34.90 11.48
CA VAL A 66 10.75 36.31 11.34
C VAL A 66 11.69 37.16 12.18
N ILE A 67 12.40 38.09 11.54
CA ILE A 67 13.22 39.09 12.24
C ILE A 67 12.64 40.47 11.93
N CYS A 68 12.28 41.23 12.96
CA CYS A 68 11.80 42.59 12.78
C CYS A 68 12.47 43.55 13.76
N GLY A 69 12.59 44.80 13.35
CA GLY A 69 13.29 45.79 14.16
C GLY A 69 13.06 47.22 13.71
N LYS A 70 13.40 48.15 14.59
CA LYS A 70 13.36 49.57 14.26
C LYS A 70 14.59 49.96 13.44
N ASP A 71 15.75 49.45 13.85
CA ASP A 71 17.08 49.71 13.33
C ASP A 71 18.00 48.48 13.56
N GLU A 72 19.25 48.55 13.10
CA GLU A 72 20.23 47.46 13.16
C GLU A 72 20.65 47.07 14.57
N PHE A 73 20.39 47.90 15.59
CA PHE A 73 20.78 47.62 16.97
C PHE A 73 19.61 47.15 17.85
N LYS A 74 18.38 47.31 17.37
CA LYS A 74 17.15 47.00 18.11
C LYS A 74 16.20 46.21 17.22
N TRP A 75 16.36 44.91 17.28
CA TRP A 75 15.55 43.93 16.58
C TRP A 75 15.23 42.74 17.48
N VAL A 76 14.21 42.00 17.07
CA VAL A 76 13.75 40.77 17.71
C VAL A 76 13.53 39.72 16.62
N GLY A 77 13.86 38.47 16.94
CA GLY A 77 13.62 37.33 16.07
C GLY A 77 12.65 36.35 16.71
N TRP A 78 11.87 35.67 15.88
CA TRP A 78 11.14 34.45 16.24
C TRP A 78 11.48 33.37 15.22
N ALA A 79 11.75 32.16 15.72
CA ALA A 79 11.93 30.97 14.90
C ALA A 79 10.94 29.91 15.37
N PHE A 80 10.22 29.32 14.43
CA PHE A 80 9.34 28.19 14.65
C PHE A 80 9.83 27.06 13.76
N VAL A 81 10.27 25.98 14.39
CA VAL A 81 10.70 24.76 13.72
C VAL A 81 9.72 23.67 14.11
N ASN A 82 9.19 22.98 13.12
CA ASN A 82 8.38 21.79 13.32
C ASN A 82 9.08 20.64 12.60
N THR A 83 10.07 20.05 13.27
CA THR A 83 10.76 18.85 12.82
C THR A 83 10.26 17.64 13.61
N PRO A 84 10.09 16.47 12.98
CA PRO A 84 9.72 15.25 13.71
C PRO A 84 10.76 14.85 14.78
N SER A 85 12.00 15.30 14.63
CA SER A 85 13.13 15.04 15.53
C SER A 85 13.34 16.18 16.54
N ASP A 86 12.39 17.12 16.66
CA ASP A 86 12.52 18.22 17.62
C ASP A 86 12.59 17.63 19.04
N PRO A 87 13.69 17.86 19.79
CA PRO A 87 13.85 17.34 21.15
C PRO A 87 12.74 17.83 22.09
N THR A 88 12.07 18.95 21.78
CA THR A 88 10.91 19.44 22.54
C THR A 88 9.62 18.66 22.24
N SER A 89 9.58 17.89 21.15
CA SER A 89 8.45 17.05 20.74
C SER A 89 8.50 15.62 21.28
N GLU A 90 9.66 15.17 21.78
CA GLU A 90 9.72 14.01 22.67
C GLU A 90 9.19 14.47 24.03
N GLY A 91 7.88 14.72 24.08
CA GLY A 91 7.20 15.11 25.30
C GLY A 91 7.57 14.12 26.39
N ASP A 92 8.17 14.65 27.45
CA ASP A 92 8.46 14.02 28.72
C ASP A 92 8.34 12.51 28.60
N LYS A 93 9.35 11.86 27.99
CA LYS A 93 9.67 10.53 28.44
C LYS A 93 10.01 10.79 29.90
N GLU A 94 8.99 10.69 30.76
CA GLU A 94 9.12 10.54 32.19
C GLU A 94 10.16 9.43 32.28
N GLU A 95 11.42 9.82 32.45
CA GLU A 95 12.47 8.91 32.85
C GLU A 95 11.88 8.33 34.10
N GLY A 96 11.33 7.12 33.96
CA GLY A 96 10.68 6.42 35.05
C GLY A 96 11.67 6.51 36.18
N GLU A 97 11.25 7.16 37.25
CA GLU A 97 11.96 7.32 38.50
C GLU A 97 12.20 5.90 39.05
N ASP A 98 13.13 5.16 38.44
CA ASP A 98 13.71 3.98 39.02
C ASP A 98 14.69 4.52 40.05
N GLU A 99 14.11 4.85 41.21
CA GLU A 99 14.74 5.14 42.49
C GLU A 99 15.79 4.07 42.83
N ALA A 100 16.98 4.17 42.24
CA ALA A 100 18.15 3.43 42.68
C ALA A 100 18.89 4.30 43.70
N GLU A 101 18.40 4.27 44.95
CA GLU A 101 19.14 4.70 46.14
C GLU A 101 20.53 4.04 46.14
N GLY A 102 21.60 4.80 45.89
CA GLY A 102 22.94 4.22 45.80
C GLY A 102 24.09 5.22 45.70
N ASP A 103 24.44 5.81 46.83
CA ASP A 103 25.76 6.36 47.18
C ASP A 103 26.31 7.51 46.31
N GLU A 104 25.93 8.73 46.70
CA GLU A 104 26.54 10.00 46.29
C GLU A 104 28.02 10.06 46.70
N LYS A 105 28.91 9.73 45.76
CA LYS A 105 30.33 10.08 45.85
C LYS A 105 30.57 11.37 45.08
N TYR A 106 30.56 12.49 45.81
CA TYR A 106 30.92 13.83 45.35
C TYR A 106 32.37 13.83 44.83
N GLU A 107 32.57 13.59 43.54
CA GLU A 107 33.80 13.95 42.84
C GLU A 107 33.71 15.44 42.45
N GLU A 108 34.04 16.29 43.44
CA GLU A 108 34.38 17.69 43.21
C GLU A 108 35.66 17.75 42.37
N GLY A 109 35.50 18.06 41.09
CA GLY A 109 36.59 18.53 40.26
C GLY A 109 36.55 17.87 38.91
N GLU A 110 36.00 18.58 37.93
CA GLU A 110 36.44 18.50 36.54
C GLU A 110 35.83 19.69 35.79
N ASP A 111 36.72 20.62 35.46
CA ASP A 111 36.70 21.61 34.39
C ASP A 111 35.32 22.04 33.83
N ASP A 112 34.94 23.28 34.15
CA ASP A 112 33.91 24.07 33.47
C ASP A 112 34.33 24.36 32.00
N ASP A 113 34.51 23.33 31.19
CA ASP A 113 34.55 23.43 29.74
C ASP A 113 33.11 23.68 29.27
N GLU A 114 32.60 24.88 29.59
CA GLU A 114 31.34 25.41 29.07
C GLU A 114 31.50 25.46 27.54
N GLY A 115 30.97 24.44 26.88
CA GLY A 115 30.91 24.38 25.42
C GLY A 115 30.23 25.63 24.84
N PRO A 116 30.41 25.88 23.53
CA PRO A 116 29.78 27.02 22.87
C PRO A 116 28.27 27.01 23.14
N ASN A 117 27.73 28.16 23.54
CA ASN A 117 26.31 28.29 23.82
C ASN A 117 25.56 28.20 22.49
N GLU A 118 24.69 27.22 22.29
CA GLU A 118 24.11 26.99 20.97
C GLU A 118 23.10 28.07 20.56
N ASP A 119 23.24 28.62 19.35
CA ASP A 119 22.19 29.44 18.75
C ASP A 119 21.06 28.57 18.20
N TYR A 120 19.94 28.52 18.92
CA TYR A 120 18.74 27.77 18.52
C TYR A 120 18.14 28.21 17.18
N PHE A 121 18.43 29.42 16.67
CA PHE A 121 17.99 29.82 15.33
C PHE A 121 18.78 29.08 14.26
N ALA A 122 20.07 28.87 14.48
CA ALA A 122 21.01 28.33 13.50
C ALA A 122 21.28 26.82 13.65
N THR A 123 21.11 26.26 14.86
CA THR A 123 21.35 24.84 15.14
C THR A 123 20.37 23.92 14.40
N ASP A 124 20.86 22.80 13.90
CA ASP A 124 20.06 21.72 13.33
C ASP A 124 19.62 20.68 14.39
N GLY A 125 20.08 20.81 15.63
CA GLY A 125 19.82 19.87 16.71
C GLY A 125 20.63 18.56 16.61
N GLU A 126 21.48 18.41 15.58
CA GLU A 126 22.34 17.23 15.40
C GLU A 126 23.79 17.48 15.89
N GLY A 127 24.10 18.71 16.33
CA GLY A 127 25.41 19.08 16.89
C GLY A 127 26.54 19.18 15.86
N GLU A 128 26.28 18.89 14.56
CA GLU A 128 27.28 19.00 13.50
C GLU A 128 27.67 20.46 13.22
N LEU A 129 26.74 21.40 13.41
CA LEU A 129 26.95 22.82 13.19
C LEU A 129 26.50 23.64 14.42
N VAL A 130 27.36 23.69 15.44
CA VAL A 130 27.14 24.57 16.58
C VAL A 130 27.59 25.99 16.24
N VAL A 131 26.63 26.91 16.17
CA VAL A 131 26.89 28.34 16.09
C VAL A 131 26.87 28.89 17.51
N ASP A 132 27.99 29.46 17.95
CA ASP A 132 28.10 30.06 19.28
C ASP A 132 27.26 31.34 19.37
N ALA A 133 26.20 31.30 20.18
CA ALA A 133 25.31 32.41 20.48
C ALA A 133 26.05 33.59 21.14
N ASN A 134 27.23 33.36 21.72
CA ASN A 134 28.07 34.42 22.27
C ASN A 134 28.77 35.23 21.16
N GLU A 135 28.92 34.70 19.94
CA GLU A 135 29.41 35.44 18.78
C GLU A 135 28.32 36.35 18.20
N THR A 136 28.15 37.53 18.79
CA THR A 136 27.04 38.43 18.45
C THR A 136 27.13 38.97 17.00
N THR A 137 26.15 38.63 16.17
CA THR A 137 25.95 39.28 14.86
C THR A 137 24.96 40.43 15.00
N TRP A 138 25.47 41.66 15.03
CA TRP A 138 24.64 42.86 15.24
C TRP A 138 23.73 43.19 14.05
N ASP A 139 24.23 43.09 12.81
CA ASP A 139 23.43 43.40 11.61
C ASP A 139 22.35 42.32 11.39
N PRO A 140 21.05 42.65 11.51
CA PRO A 140 19.97 41.68 11.39
C PRO A 140 19.89 41.05 10.00
N ARG A 141 20.35 41.74 8.94
CA ARG A 141 20.36 41.21 7.58
C ARG A 141 21.43 40.14 7.41
N ARG A 142 22.61 40.38 7.98
CA ARG A 142 23.70 39.40 8.01
C ARG A 142 23.31 38.18 8.84
N TYR A 143 22.74 38.42 10.03
CA TYR A 143 22.29 37.33 10.90
C TYR A 143 21.20 36.49 10.22
N TRP A 144 20.16 37.14 9.67
CA TRP A 144 19.11 36.45 8.92
C TRP A 144 19.67 35.59 7.78
N LEU A 145 20.61 36.13 7.01
CA LEU A 145 21.21 35.45 5.87
C LEU A 145 22.04 34.22 6.29
N GLN A 146 22.74 34.29 7.41
CA GLN A 146 23.46 33.14 7.97
C GLN A 146 22.49 32.03 8.40
N ILE A 147 21.44 32.40 9.15
CA ILE A 147 20.44 31.43 9.62
C ILE A 147 19.76 30.74 8.44
N ILE A 148 19.30 31.49 7.43
CA ILE A 148 18.61 30.87 6.30
C ILE A 148 19.52 29.97 5.48
N ASP A 149 20.82 30.28 5.37
CA ASP A 149 21.80 29.38 4.71
C ASP A 149 21.88 28.04 5.46
N SER A 150 22.01 28.07 6.79
CA SER A 150 22.01 26.86 7.62
C SER A 150 20.70 26.07 7.47
N ARG A 151 19.54 26.72 7.56
CA ARG A 151 18.23 26.06 7.46
C ARG A 151 17.94 25.50 6.08
N VAL A 152 18.37 26.17 5.01
CA VAL A 152 18.25 25.66 3.63
C VAL A 152 19.14 24.44 3.42
N LYS A 153 20.36 24.42 3.97
CA LYS A 153 21.24 23.25 3.93
C LYS A 153 20.64 22.05 4.64
N LEU A 154 20.06 22.26 5.82
CA LEU A 154 19.37 21.20 6.56
C LEU A 154 18.21 20.63 5.73
N ALA A 155 17.34 21.48 5.20
CA ALA A 155 16.25 21.04 4.34
C ALA A 155 16.77 20.32 3.09
N LEU A 156 17.92 20.72 2.53
CA LEU A 156 18.54 20.03 1.42
C LEU A 156 19.06 18.65 1.82
N LYS A 157 19.74 18.49 2.96
CA LYS A 157 20.22 17.20 3.50
C LYS A 157 19.05 16.20 3.59
N GLU A 158 17.91 16.66 4.10
CA GLU A 158 16.66 15.89 4.19
C GLU A 158 16.12 15.50 2.80
N TRP A 159 16.12 16.43 1.85
CA TRP A 159 15.72 16.15 0.46
C TRP A 159 16.65 15.17 -0.24
N GLU A 160 17.97 15.31 -0.08
CA GLU A 160 18.98 14.42 -0.64
C GLU A 160 18.77 13.00 -0.12
N TRP A 161 18.60 12.86 1.20
CA TRP A 161 18.36 11.57 1.83
C TRP A 161 17.04 10.94 1.38
N LEU A 162 15.95 11.70 1.35
CA LEU A 162 14.64 11.25 0.86
C LEU A 162 14.70 10.78 -0.60
N VAL A 163 15.28 11.58 -1.50
CA VAL A 163 15.34 11.25 -2.93
C VAL A 163 16.25 10.05 -3.18
N LYS A 164 17.39 9.98 -2.51
CA LYS A 164 18.32 8.84 -2.60
C LYS A 164 17.62 7.54 -2.19
N ASN A 165 16.90 7.53 -1.08
CA ASN A 165 16.19 6.32 -0.62
C ASN A 165 15.06 5.93 -1.58
N VAL A 166 14.26 6.89 -2.05
CA VAL A 166 13.21 6.60 -3.05
C VAL A 166 13.81 6.07 -4.34
N GLU A 167 14.91 6.65 -4.83
CA GLU A 167 15.63 6.18 -6.01
C GLU A 167 16.13 4.74 -5.83
N ASN A 168 16.76 4.44 -4.70
CA ASN A 168 17.25 3.09 -4.37
C ASN A 168 16.11 2.07 -4.33
N GLY A 169 15.00 2.37 -3.63
CA GLY A 169 13.84 1.48 -3.57
C GLY A 169 13.22 1.22 -4.95
N VAL A 170 13.15 2.25 -5.80
CA VAL A 170 12.67 2.09 -7.18
C VAL A 170 13.60 1.23 -8.03
N ASN A 171 14.91 1.43 -7.91
CA ASN A 171 15.90 0.69 -8.69
C ASN A 171 15.99 -0.78 -8.24
N ALA A 172 16.04 -1.04 -6.93
CA ALA A 172 16.03 -2.39 -6.37
C ALA A 172 14.80 -3.17 -6.85
N TRP A 173 13.62 -2.55 -6.79
CA TRP A 173 12.41 -3.17 -7.31
C TRP A 173 12.51 -3.48 -8.81
N LYS A 174 13.03 -2.56 -9.63
CA LYS A 174 13.18 -2.80 -11.06
C LYS A 174 14.13 -3.95 -11.37
N GLU A 175 15.24 -4.07 -10.65
CA GLU A 175 16.21 -5.14 -10.86
C GLU A 175 15.62 -6.52 -10.59
N VAL A 176 14.91 -6.67 -9.47
CA VAL A 176 14.23 -7.93 -9.10
C VAL A 176 13.18 -8.31 -10.16
N HIS A 177 12.31 -7.38 -10.54
CA HIS A 177 11.15 -7.69 -11.38
C HIS A 177 11.46 -7.72 -12.89
N SER A 178 12.51 -7.02 -13.35
CA SER A 178 12.96 -7.14 -14.74
C SER A 178 13.43 -8.57 -15.06
N LEU A 179 14.09 -9.22 -14.09
CA LEU A 179 14.52 -10.62 -14.21
C LEU A 179 13.32 -11.58 -14.22
N GLU A 180 12.31 -11.31 -13.40
CA GLU A 180 11.09 -12.12 -13.35
C GLU A 180 10.26 -12.01 -14.64
N LEU A 181 10.14 -10.81 -15.19
CA LEU A 181 9.46 -10.57 -16.47
C LEU A 181 10.18 -11.25 -17.65
N ALA A 182 11.46 -11.58 -17.53
CA ALA A 182 12.21 -12.32 -18.54
C ALA A 182 12.00 -13.85 -18.47
N LYS A 183 11.49 -14.40 -17.37
CA LYS A 183 11.29 -15.87 -17.21
C LYS A 183 10.22 -16.41 -18.16
N ALA A 184 10.36 -17.68 -18.57
CA ALA A 184 9.41 -18.32 -19.47
C ALA A 184 8.00 -18.41 -18.86
N PRO A 185 6.91 -18.33 -19.66
CA PRO A 185 5.53 -18.28 -19.15
C PRO A 185 5.08 -19.50 -18.35
N ASP A 186 5.70 -20.66 -18.57
CA ASP A 186 5.29 -21.94 -17.94
C ASP A 186 5.87 -22.14 -16.54
N ASP A 187 6.90 -21.35 -16.17
CA ASP A 187 7.62 -21.44 -14.89
C ASP A 187 7.34 -20.23 -13.99
N ARG A 188 6.47 -19.34 -14.45
CA ARG A 188 5.93 -18.29 -13.59
C ARG A 188 4.87 -18.96 -12.74
N ASP A 189 5.25 -19.26 -11.49
CA ASP A 189 4.29 -19.12 -10.39
C ASP A 189 3.50 -17.86 -10.67
N GLN A 190 2.18 -17.94 -10.52
CA GLN A 190 1.19 -16.90 -10.85
C GLN A 190 1.47 -15.63 -10.04
N TYR A 191 2.58 -14.98 -10.36
CA TYR A 191 3.13 -13.84 -9.68
C TYR A 191 2.13 -12.75 -9.90
N ASN A 192 1.88 -11.98 -8.86
CA ASN A 192 0.77 -11.07 -8.86
C ASN A 192 1.13 -9.86 -9.73
N THR A 193 0.97 -9.99 -11.05
CA THR A 193 1.14 -8.89 -12.01
C THR A 193 0.27 -7.69 -11.66
N GLU A 194 -0.85 -7.93 -10.95
CA GLU A 194 -1.68 -6.87 -10.35
C GLU A 194 -0.92 -6.14 -9.24
N GLU A 195 -0.18 -6.85 -8.37
CA GLU A 195 0.69 -6.24 -7.35
C GLU A 195 1.81 -5.41 -7.98
N LEU A 196 2.43 -5.87 -9.07
CA LEU A 196 3.45 -5.09 -9.78
C LEU A 196 2.87 -3.80 -10.36
N PHE A 197 1.66 -3.91 -10.92
CA PHE A 197 0.96 -2.77 -11.48
C PHE A 197 0.57 -1.79 -10.38
N ASP A 198 0.01 -2.27 -9.27
CA ASP A 198 -0.36 -1.47 -8.11
C ASP A 198 0.84 -0.78 -7.48
N TRP A 199 1.96 -1.49 -7.32
CA TRP A 199 3.23 -0.93 -6.85
C TRP A 199 3.67 0.20 -7.79
N THR A 200 3.67 -0.04 -9.10
CA THR A 200 4.09 0.97 -10.10
C THR A 200 3.22 2.22 -10.02
N ILE A 201 1.90 2.06 -9.90
CA ILE A 201 0.96 3.19 -9.76
C ILE A 201 1.18 3.95 -8.45
N LYS A 202 1.36 3.26 -7.33
CA LYS A 202 1.65 3.88 -6.02
C LYS A 202 2.95 4.68 -6.07
N THR A 203 4.02 4.12 -6.63
CA THR A 203 5.31 4.81 -6.82
C THR A 203 5.16 6.05 -7.71
N MET A 204 4.46 5.94 -8.84
CA MET A 204 4.21 7.10 -9.70
C MET A 204 3.44 8.22 -8.97
N GLN A 205 2.46 7.87 -8.13
CA GLN A 205 1.74 8.86 -7.34
C GLN A 205 2.66 9.56 -6.35
N ILE A 206 3.56 8.83 -5.68
CA ILE A 206 4.49 9.44 -4.73
C ILE A 206 5.50 10.35 -5.42
N LEU A 207 6.09 9.91 -6.53
CA LEU A 207 7.04 10.71 -7.30
C LEU A 207 6.41 12.02 -7.80
N ARG A 208 5.14 11.98 -8.24
CA ARG A 208 4.41 13.19 -8.64
C ARG A 208 4.18 14.15 -7.49
N LYS A 209 3.78 13.63 -6.32
CA LYS A 209 3.58 14.46 -5.13
C LYS A 209 4.90 15.09 -4.67
N LEU A 210 5.99 14.33 -4.64
CA LEU A 210 7.34 14.83 -4.29
C LEU A 210 7.80 15.93 -5.24
N ARG A 211 7.65 15.69 -6.55
CA ARG A 211 7.98 16.69 -7.59
C ARG A 211 7.16 17.96 -7.47
N ALA A 212 5.87 17.84 -7.14
CA ALA A 212 5.02 19.01 -6.94
C ALA A 212 5.51 19.85 -5.75
N HIS A 213 5.89 19.20 -4.64
CA HIS A 213 6.42 19.89 -3.48
C HIS A 213 7.78 20.55 -3.78
N ALA A 214 8.74 19.80 -4.34
CA ALA A 214 10.06 20.33 -4.74
C ALA A 214 9.94 21.48 -5.75
N LYS A 215 8.97 21.41 -6.68
CA LYS A 215 8.69 22.50 -7.63
C LYS A 215 8.25 23.76 -6.91
N THR A 216 7.38 23.67 -5.91
CA THR A 216 6.92 24.83 -5.13
C THR A 216 8.10 25.49 -4.42
N THR A 217 8.94 24.72 -3.74
CA THR A 217 10.15 25.22 -3.05
C THR A 217 11.11 25.90 -4.04
N HIS A 218 11.37 25.26 -5.19
CA HIS A 218 12.23 25.82 -6.23
C HIS A 218 11.65 27.11 -6.85
N GLN A 219 10.33 27.20 -7.03
CA GLN A 219 9.69 28.41 -7.54
C GLN A 219 9.78 29.59 -6.56
N THR A 220 9.64 29.33 -5.25
CA THR A 220 9.83 30.36 -4.22
C THR A 220 11.25 30.92 -4.28
N TRP A 221 12.26 30.05 -4.39
CA TRP A 221 13.63 30.50 -4.56
C TRP A 221 13.87 31.26 -5.86
N ALA A 222 13.32 30.77 -6.98
CA ALA A 222 13.47 31.44 -8.26
C ALA A 222 12.94 32.88 -8.22
N ARG A 223 11.92 33.16 -7.39
CA ARG A 223 11.43 34.52 -7.13
C ARG A 223 12.41 35.33 -6.29
N PHE A 224 12.94 34.76 -5.20
CA PHE A 224 13.95 35.40 -4.37
C PHE A 224 15.21 35.78 -5.16
N ALA A 225 15.71 34.86 -5.99
CA ALA A 225 16.93 35.01 -6.78
C ALA A 225 16.73 35.74 -8.11
N ALA A 226 15.50 36.14 -8.46
CA ALA A 226 15.23 36.84 -9.70
C ALA A 226 16.04 38.15 -9.79
N PRO A 227 16.35 38.67 -10.99
CA PRO A 227 17.06 39.94 -11.13
C PRO A 227 16.41 41.14 -10.45
N ASN A 228 15.12 41.05 -10.11
CA ASN A 228 14.34 42.04 -9.35
C ASN A 228 13.74 41.43 -8.06
N GLY A 229 14.27 40.31 -7.60
CA GLY A 229 13.83 39.60 -6.41
C GLY A 229 14.50 40.11 -5.13
N ASP A 230 14.13 39.48 -4.02
CA ASP A 230 14.51 39.90 -2.67
C ASP A 230 16.01 39.72 -2.38
N SER A 231 16.71 38.85 -3.12
CA SER A 231 18.18 38.70 -3.03
C SER A 231 18.93 40.02 -3.22
N ARG A 232 18.35 40.98 -3.97
CA ARG A 232 18.93 42.31 -4.16
C ARG A 232 19.09 43.10 -2.87
N PHE A 233 18.23 42.84 -1.88
CA PHE A 233 18.24 43.51 -0.59
C PHE A 233 19.54 43.25 0.20
N PHE A 234 20.29 42.21 -0.18
CA PHE A 234 21.54 41.80 0.47
C PHE A 234 22.80 42.12 -0.35
N LEU A 235 22.68 42.75 -1.52
CA LEU A 235 23.84 43.00 -2.42
C LEU A 235 24.80 44.06 -1.89
N ASP A 236 24.35 44.94 -1.02
CA ASP A 236 25.18 45.95 -0.37
C ASP A 236 26.07 45.35 0.73
N LEU A 237 25.74 44.16 1.25
CA LEU A 237 26.56 43.45 2.22
C LEU A 237 27.90 43.03 1.60
N GLN A 238 28.97 43.76 1.94
CA GLN A 238 30.29 43.52 1.39
C GLN A 238 31.11 42.50 2.17
N ASP A 239 30.65 42.12 3.38
CA ASP A 239 31.40 41.23 4.24
C ASP A 239 31.56 39.84 3.61
N PRO A 240 32.71 39.16 3.83
CA PRO A 240 32.97 37.87 3.22
C PRO A 240 31.96 36.78 3.59
N GLN A 241 31.37 36.84 4.78
CA GLN A 241 30.47 35.79 5.27
C GLN A 241 29.11 35.86 4.58
N SER A 242 28.53 37.04 4.44
CA SER A 242 27.28 37.26 3.68
C SER A 242 27.45 36.84 2.22
N LYS A 243 28.58 37.17 1.59
CA LYS A 243 28.88 36.73 0.21
C LYS A 243 28.97 35.20 0.09
N ARG A 244 29.60 34.55 1.07
CA ARG A 244 29.65 33.08 1.14
C ARG A 244 28.26 32.49 1.32
N ALA A 245 27.45 33.03 2.24
CA ALA A 245 26.08 32.56 2.49
C ALA A 245 25.19 32.70 1.25
N LEU A 246 25.21 33.82 0.53
CA LEU A 246 24.49 33.99 -0.74
C LEU A 246 24.94 33.00 -1.82
N THR A 247 26.25 32.77 -1.92
CA THR A 247 26.81 31.81 -2.89
C THR A 247 26.42 30.38 -2.52
N SER A 248 26.46 30.06 -1.23
CA SER A 248 26.09 28.78 -0.65
C SER A 248 24.61 28.47 -0.87
N LEU A 249 23.71 29.40 -0.51
CA LEU A 249 22.27 29.30 -0.81
C LEU A 249 22.03 29.00 -2.29
N LYS A 250 22.66 29.76 -3.20
CA LYS A 250 22.54 29.52 -4.64
C LYS A 250 22.97 28.09 -5.03
N GLY A 251 24.02 27.57 -4.42
CA GLY A 251 24.47 26.18 -4.57
C GLY A 251 23.41 25.19 -4.10
N SER A 252 22.87 25.36 -2.89
CA SER A 252 21.85 24.47 -2.33
C SER A 252 20.58 24.40 -3.19
N PHE A 253 20.14 25.53 -3.76
CA PHE A 253 18.98 25.52 -4.65
C PHE A 253 19.25 24.94 -6.04
N GLN A 254 20.50 25.00 -6.51
CA GLN A 254 20.90 24.28 -7.71
C GLN A 254 20.83 22.77 -7.46
N GLN A 255 21.36 22.30 -6.32
CA GLN A 255 21.27 20.90 -5.90
C GLN A 255 19.80 20.44 -5.76
N LEU A 256 18.93 21.26 -5.17
CA LEU A 256 17.49 20.96 -5.12
C LEU A 256 16.85 20.83 -6.52
N SER A 257 17.31 21.63 -7.49
CA SER A 257 16.87 21.49 -8.89
C SER A 257 17.33 20.16 -9.51
N ASP A 258 18.53 19.71 -9.17
CA ASP A 258 19.08 18.44 -9.65
C ASP A 258 18.30 17.26 -9.06
N LEU A 259 17.98 17.29 -7.76
CA LEU A 259 17.09 16.31 -7.11
C LEU A 259 15.71 16.26 -7.77
N ARG A 260 15.14 17.43 -8.11
CA ARG A 260 13.87 17.51 -8.85
C ARG A 260 13.97 16.85 -10.23
N GLN A 261 15.12 16.97 -10.90
CA GLN A 261 15.37 16.30 -12.18
C GLN A 261 15.50 14.78 -12.02
N THR A 262 16.13 14.30 -10.95
CA THR A 262 16.16 12.88 -10.60
C THR A 262 14.76 12.32 -10.42
N LEU A 263 13.91 13.00 -9.62
CA LEU A 263 12.52 12.60 -9.44
C LEU A 263 11.72 12.57 -10.75
N LEU A 264 12.00 13.49 -11.69
CA LEU A 264 11.37 13.49 -13.02
C LEU A 264 11.77 12.24 -13.82
N ARG A 265 13.06 11.90 -13.85
CA ARG A 265 13.56 10.70 -14.56
C ARG A 265 12.96 9.42 -13.96
N LEU A 266 12.83 9.35 -12.64
CA LEU A 266 12.17 8.22 -11.97
C LEU A 266 10.70 8.10 -12.39
N ASP A 267 9.94 9.21 -12.42
CA ASP A 267 8.52 9.21 -12.86
C ASP A 267 8.38 8.78 -14.33
N GLU A 268 9.30 9.21 -15.20
CA GLU A 268 9.35 8.78 -16.61
C GLU A 268 9.61 7.29 -16.72
N SER A 269 10.61 6.78 -16.01
CA SER A 269 10.93 5.35 -16.03
C SER A 269 9.81 4.48 -15.44
N CYS A 270 9.10 4.94 -14.40
CA CYS A 270 7.91 4.22 -13.90
C CYS A 270 6.75 4.22 -14.91
N LYS A 271 6.60 5.26 -15.75
CA LYS A 271 5.59 5.22 -16.84
C LYS A 271 5.94 4.16 -17.88
N GLU A 272 7.21 4.05 -18.25
CA GLU A 272 7.68 3.01 -19.17
C GLU A 272 7.39 1.61 -18.58
N SER A 273 7.67 1.40 -17.29
CA SER A 273 7.34 0.15 -16.60
C SER A 273 5.83 -0.12 -16.60
N LYS A 274 5.00 0.89 -16.35
CA LYS A 274 3.54 0.76 -16.40
C LYS A 274 3.06 0.34 -17.80
N ASP A 275 3.56 0.99 -18.84
CA ASP A 275 3.15 0.70 -20.22
C ASP A 275 3.56 -0.73 -20.61
N MET A 276 4.76 -1.16 -20.19
CA MET A 276 5.23 -2.54 -20.37
C MET A 276 4.35 -3.56 -19.63
N LEU A 277 4.01 -3.31 -18.36
CA LEU A 277 3.12 -4.17 -17.58
C LEU A 277 1.72 -4.22 -18.19
N SER A 278 1.20 -3.10 -18.69
CA SER A 278 -0.09 -3.04 -19.38
C SER A 278 -0.12 -3.92 -20.62
N MET A 279 0.94 -3.88 -21.45
CA MET A 279 1.06 -4.75 -22.62
C MET A 279 1.14 -6.23 -22.23
N PHE A 280 1.82 -6.54 -21.12
CA PHE A 280 1.90 -7.90 -20.61
C PHE A 280 0.53 -8.42 -20.16
N LEU A 281 -0.19 -7.63 -19.37
CA LEU A 281 -1.55 -7.96 -18.90
C LEU A 281 -2.52 -8.15 -20.06
N GLU A 282 -2.46 -7.30 -21.09
CA GLU A 282 -3.29 -7.44 -22.30
C GLU A 282 -2.99 -8.76 -23.04
N ARG A 283 -1.71 -9.10 -23.20
CA ARG A 283 -1.29 -10.36 -23.81
C ARG A 283 -1.78 -11.58 -23.02
N GLU A 284 -1.66 -11.56 -21.70
CA GLU A 284 -2.14 -12.64 -20.84
C GLU A 284 -3.66 -12.77 -20.89
N ASN A 285 -4.39 -11.65 -20.86
CA ASN A 285 -5.84 -11.65 -21.00
C ASN A 285 -6.28 -12.25 -22.36
N ASN A 286 -5.59 -11.92 -23.45
CA ASN A 286 -5.83 -12.51 -24.76
C ASN A 286 -5.54 -14.02 -24.78
N ARG A 287 -4.45 -14.46 -24.12
CA ARG A 287 -4.10 -15.89 -23.98
C ARG A 287 -5.16 -16.65 -23.19
N MET A 288 -5.63 -16.09 -22.08
CA MET A 288 -6.70 -16.68 -21.26
C MET A 288 -8.03 -16.74 -22.00
N THR A 289 -8.35 -15.69 -22.76
CA THR A 289 -9.53 -15.66 -23.63
C THR A 289 -9.47 -16.77 -24.69
N ALA A 290 -8.31 -16.98 -25.32
CA ALA A 290 -8.13 -18.05 -26.31
C ALA A 290 -8.28 -19.46 -25.68
N LYS A 291 -7.67 -19.71 -24.52
CA LYS A 291 -7.85 -20.97 -23.78
C LYS A 291 -9.30 -21.19 -23.35
N ASN A 292 -9.98 -20.14 -22.92
CA ASN A 292 -11.39 -20.21 -22.54
C ASN A 292 -12.30 -20.52 -23.74
N GLN A 293 -12.01 -19.95 -24.91
CA GLN A 293 -12.70 -20.29 -26.16
C GLN A 293 -12.48 -21.77 -26.54
N GLU A 294 -11.25 -22.28 -26.39
CA GLU A 294 -10.95 -23.70 -26.63
C GLU A 294 -11.69 -24.63 -25.66
N LEU A 295 -11.70 -24.30 -24.37
CA LEU A 295 -12.45 -25.04 -23.36
C LEU A 295 -13.95 -25.03 -23.66
N THR A 296 -14.49 -23.87 -24.06
CA THR A 296 -15.90 -23.71 -24.45
C THR A 296 -16.23 -24.61 -25.64
N ARG A 297 -15.33 -24.70 -26.63
CA ARG A 297 -15.47 -25.62 -27.77
C ARG A 297 -15.51 -27.08 -27.31
N HIS A 298 -14.62 -27.50 -26.42
CA HIS A 298 -14.64 -28.86 -25.87
C HIS A 298 -15.91 -29.17 -25.06
N ILE A 299 -16.42 -28.20 -24.31
CA ILE A 299 -17.69 -28.33 -23.59
C ILE A 299 -18.85 -28.54 -24.58
N HIS A 300 -18.87 -27.80 -25.70
CA HIS A 300 -19.88 -28.00 -26.74
C HIS A 300 -19.80 -29.39 -27.37
N GLU A 301 -18.60 -29.89 -27.69
CA GLU A 301 -18.40 -31.24 -28.22
C GLU A 301 -18.89 -32.32 -27.25
N LEU A 302 -18.61 -32.16 -25.94
CA LEU A 302 -19.08 -33.08 -24.91
C LEU A 302 -20.60 -33.03 -24.74
N THR A 303 -21.20 -31.84 -24.85
CA THR A 303 -22.65 -31.65 -24.79
C THR A 303 -23.34 -32.37 -25.96
N GLU A 304 -22.78 -32.26 -27.17
CA GLU A 304 -23.28 -32.99 -28.34
C GLU A 304 -23.23 -34.52 -28.13
N LYS A 305 -22.10 -35.04 -27.64
CA LYS A 305 -21.97 -36.47 -27.30
C LYS A 305 -22.96 -36.90 -26.21
N SER A 306 -23.18 -36.06 -25.20
CA SER A 306 -24.16 -36.32 -24.14
C SER A 306 -25.59 -36.37 -24.67
N ASN A 307 -25.93 -35.49 -25.63
CA ASN A 307 -27.23 -35.50 -26.29
C ASN A 307 -27.45 -36.79 -27.10
N LEU A 308 -26.42 -37.27 -27.80
CA LEU A 308 -26.47 -38.55 -28.53
C LEU A 308 -26.69 -39.74 -27.58
N ILE A 309 -25.93 -39.82 -26.49
CA ILE A 309 -26.11 -40.85 -25.46
C ILE A 309 -27.53 -40.79 -24.87
N SER A 310 -28.02 -39.58 -24.57
CA SER A 310 -29.39 -39.39 -24.05
C SER A 310 -30.44 -39.91 -25.03
N TYR A 311 -30.25 -39.70 -26.33
CA TYR A 311 -31.11 -40.25 -27.37
C TYR A 311 -31.09 -41.79 -27.38
N ASP A 312 -29.91 -42.40 -27.32
CA ASP A 312 -29.76 -43.86 -27.29
C ASP A 312 -30.39 -44.49 -26.05
N ILE A 313 -30.25 -43.84 -24.88
CA ILE A 313 -30.91 -44.24 -23.64
C ILE A 313 -32.43 -44.22 -23.81
N GLN A 314 -33.00 -43.19 -24.45
CA GLN A 314 -34.44 -43.14 -24.73
C GLN A 314 -34.89 -44.27 -25.67
N VAL A 315 -34.11 -44.57 -26.71
CA VAL A 315 -34.39 -45.67 -27.64
C VAL A 315 -34.35 -47.02 -26.91
N LEU A 316 -33.32 -47.26 -26.09
CA LEU A 316 -33.18 -48.46 -25.28
C LEU A 316 -34.30 -48.60 -24.26
N SER A 317 -34.68 -47.51 -23.59
CA SER A 317 -35.80 -47.48 -22.65
C SER A 317 -37.10 -47.91 -23.35
N ARG A 318 -37.40 -47.35 -24.53
CA ARG A 318 -38.57 -47.76 -25.34
C ARG A 318 -38.54 -49.25 -25.71
N LYS A 319 -37.37 -49.78 -26.11
CA LYS A 319 -37.21 -51.22 -26.43
C LYS A 319 -37.41 -52.09 -25.18
N SER A 320 -36.83 -51.68 -24.05
CA SER A 320 -36.99 -52.33 -22.75
C SER A 320 -38.46 -52.39 -22.34
N THR A 321 -39.18 -51.27 -22.39
CA THR A 321 -40.62 -51.24 -22.09
C THR A 321 -41.43 -52.19 -22.99
N LYS A 322 -41.13 -52.24 -24.29
CA LYS A 322 -41.77 -53.20 -25.21
C LYS A 322 -41.48 -54.65 -24.83
N ALA A 323 -40.23 -54.97 -24.48
CA ALA A 323 -39.84 -56.31 -24.04
C ALA A 323 -40.53 -56.71 -22.73
N THR A 324 -40.64 -55.78 -21.76
CA THR A 324 -41.39 -55.99 -20.52
C THR A 324 -42.87 -56.28 -20.79
N ILE A 325 -43.52 -55.50 -21.68
CA ILE A 325 -44.91 -55.77 -22.09
C ILE A 325 -45.05 -57.17 -22.73
N ALA A 326 -44.13 -57.53 -23.63
CA ALA A 326 -44.15 -58.84 -24.27
C ALA A 326 -43.91 -60.00 -23.28
N SER A 327 -42.97 -59.81 -22.34
CA SER A 327 -42.68 -60.77 -21.28
C SER A 327 -43.86 -60.94 -20.32
N GLN A 328 -44.51 -59.84 -19.92
CA GLN A 328 -45.72 -59.86 -19.12
C GLN A 328 -46.84 -60.63 -19.83
N LYS A 329 -47.05 -60.35 -21.12
CA LYS A 329 -48.05 -61.07 -21.93
C LYS A 329 -47.75 -62.56 -22.02
N ALA A 330 -46.50 -62.94 -22.28
CA ALA A 330 -46.09 -64.35 -22.32
C ALA A 330 -46.27 -65.05 -20.96
N ALA A 331 -45.99 -64.34 -19.86
CA ALA A 331 -46.24 -64.85 -18.51
C ALA A 331 -47.75 -65.02 -18.25
N ASP A 332 -48.59 -64.07 -18.67
CA ASP A 332 -50.05 -64.18 -18.56
C ASP A 332 -50.61 -65.35 -19.39
N ASP A 333 -50.13 -65.52 -20.63
CA ASP A 333 -50.50 -66.64 -21.50
C ASP A 333 -50.06 -68.00 -20.92
N THR A 334 -48.85 -68.06 -20.35
CA THR A 334 -48.34 -69.25 -19.66
C THR A 334 -49.18 -69.55 -18.43
N SER A 335 -49.45 -68.55 -17.59
CA SER A 335 -50.32 -68.65 -16.41
C SER A 335 -51.71 -69.16 -16.77
N ARG A 336 -52.28 -68.66 -17.87
CA ARG A 336 -53.58 -69.11 -18.40
C ARG A 336 -53.54 -70.57 -18.87
N SER A 337 -52.49 -70.96 -19.61
CA SER A 337 -52.28 -72.36 -20.04
C SER A 337 -52.10 -73.30 -18.86
N THR A 338 -51.32 -72.91 -17.84
CA THR A 338 -51.16 -73.67 -16.61
C THR A 338 -52.50 -73.80 -15.86
N ARG A 339 -53.30 -72.74 -15.75
CA ARG A 339 -54.65 -72.81 -15.17
C ARG A 339 -55.56 -73.78 -15.93
N ILE A 340 -55.54 -73.78 -17.26
CA ILE A 340 -56.30 -74.73 -18.08
C ILE A 340 -55.83 -76.16 -17.84
N ASN A 341 -54.52 -76.40 -17.81
CA ASN A 341 -53.97 -77.74 -17.54
C ASN A 341 -54.27 -78.24 -16.13
N VAL A 342 -54.35 -77.35 -15.13
CA VAL A 342 -54.81 -77.69 -13.77
C VAL A 342 -56.31 -78.03 -13.76
N LEU A 343 -57.14 -77.35 -14.55
CA LEU A 343 -58.56 -77.67 -14.69
C LEU A 343 -58.81 -78.98 -15.47
N VAL A 344 -58.06 -79.24 -16.55
CA VAL A 344 -58.15 -80.49 -17.34
C VAL A 344 -57.61 -81.70 -16.56
N ARG A 345 -56.64 -81.51 -15.66
CA ARG A 345 -56.24 -82.56 -14.71
C ARG A 345 -57.25 -82.78 -13.57
N ASN A 346 -58.14 -81.83 -13.31
CA ASN A 346 -59.15 -81.96 -12.26
C ASN A 346 -60.36 -82.80 -12.69
N ASP A 347 -60.55 -83.08 -13.98
CA ASP A 347 -61.56 -84.04 -14.48
C ASP A 347 -61.08 -85.50 -14.48
N PHE A 348 -59.82 -85.78 -14.12
CA PHE A 348 -59.26 -87.14 -14.06
C PHE A 348 -58.81 -87.62 -12.67
N TYR A 349 -59.01 -86.83 -11.62
CA TYR A 349 -58.71 -87.24 -10.23
C TYR A 349 -59.78 -86.79 -9.23
N LEU A 350 -61.05 -87.09 -9.54
CA LEU A 350 -61.97 -87.54 -8.50
C LEU A 350 -61.65 -89.03 -8.24
N VAL A 351 -61.29 -89.33 -6.99
CA VAL A 351 -60.90 -90.65 -6.45
C VAL A 351 -59.42 -91.01 -6.61
N SER A 352 -58.59 -90.53 -5.68
CA SER A 352 -57.99 -91.42 -4.66
C SER A 352 -57.04 -90.64 -3.74
N HIS A 353 -57.38 -90.65 -2.45
CA HIS A 353 -56.53 -90.80 -1.25
C HIS A 353 -55.16 -90.10 -1.17
N ALA A 354 -54.65 -89.66 -0.03
CA ALA A 354 -55.11 -89.37 1.31
C ALA A 354 -53.82 -89.04 2.10
N ARG A 355 -53.94 -88.12 3.06
CA ARG A 355 -53.08 -88.00 4.26
C ARG A 355 -51.56 -87.92 4.04
N PHE A 356 -51.02 -86.71 4.21
CA PHE A 356 -49.96 -86.52 5.21
C PHE A 356 -50.02 -85.10 5.77
N LYS A 357 -49.98 -85.01 7.10
CA LYS A 357 -50.12 -83.80 7.91
C LYS A 357 -48.86 -83.71 8.78
N ILE A 358 -48.47 -82.48 9.09
CA ILE A 358 -47.72 -82.01 10.29
C ILE A 358 -46.23 -81.65 10.13
N HIS A 359 -45.98 -80.33 10.35
CA HIS A 359 -44.86 -79.60 11.01
C HIS A 359 -43.38 -79.83 10.59
N THR A 360 -42.44 -78.86 10.66
CA THR A 360 -42.28 -77.57 11.38
C THR A 360 -41.04 -76.83 10.82
N ASN A 361 -41.00 -75.50 11.02
CA ASN A 361 -39.82 -74.63 11.28
C ASN A 361 -38.62 -74.61 10.31
N SER A 362 -38.28 -73.41 9.82
CA SER A 362 -37.11 -72.66 10.30
C SER A 362 -36.87 -71.36 9.51
N SER A 363 -37.09 -70.25 10.23
CA SER A 363 -36.41 -68.95 10.23
C SER A 363 -35.27 -68.64 9.24
N ARG A 364 -35.32 -67.42 8.67
CA ARG A 364 -34.27 -66.37 8.63
C ARG A 364 -34.81 -65.19 7.81
N SER A 365 -35.36 -64.14 8.43
CA SER A 365 -34.68 -62.89 8.84
C SER A 365 -33.68 -62.34 7.82
N PHE A 366 -33.97 -61.18 7.24
CA PHE A 366 -33.11 -60.00 7.08
C PHE A 366 -33.99 -58.93 6.40
N ALA A 367 -34.61 -58.05 7.17
CA ALA A 367 -34.08 -56.75 7.56
C ALA A 367 -34.27 -55.70 6.45
N LEU A 368 -35.28 -54.86 6.70
CA LEU A 368 -35.38 -53.49 6.23
C LEU A 368 -34.03 -52.77 6.35
N GLN A 369 -33.62 -52.08 5.28
CA GLN A 369 -33.03 -50.76 5.46
C GLN A 369 -33.37 -49.85 4.28
N ARG A 370 -34.20 -48.86 4.59
CA ARG A 370 -34.37 -47.62 3.84
C ARG A 370 -33.01 -46.95 3.72
N LEU A 371 -32.61 -46.57 2.51
CA LEU A 371 -31.65 -45.50 2.29
C LEU A 371 -32.31 -44.43 1.43
N SER A 372 -32.69 -43.38 2.13
CA SER A 372 -32.91 -42.03 1.65
C SER A 372 -31.74 -41.53 0.82
N PHE A 373 -32.00 -41.10 -0.41
CA PHE A 373 -31.18 -40.11 -1.09
C PHE A 373 -32.02 -38.85 -1.31
N LEU A 374 -31.76 -37.86 -0.45
CA LEU A 374 -32.13 -36.46 -0.66
C LEU A 374 -31.29 -35.93 -1.83
N SER A 375 -31.95 -35.55 -2.93
CA SER A 375 -31.35 -34.66 -3.92
C SER A 375 -31.40 -33.23 -3.38
N CYS A 376 -30.28 -32.74 -2.85
CA CYS A 376 -30.07 -31.32 -2.61
C CYS A 376 -29.16 -30.80 -3.72
N SER A 377 -29.75 -30.21 -4.75
CA SER A 377 -29.04 -29.35 -5.70
C SER A 377 -29.65 -27.97 -5.59
N THR A 378 -29.19 -27.21 -4.60
CA THR A 378 -29.38 -25.78 -4.49
C THR A 378 -28.57 -25.11 -5.58
N LEU A 379 -29.22 -24.75 -6.69
CA LEU A 379 -28.74 -23.72 -7.59
C LEU A 379 -28.91 -22.37 -6.89
N ALA A 380 -27.79 -21.83 -6.38
CA ALA A 380 -27.71 -20.43 -5.98
C ALA A 380 -27.71 -19.56 -7.24
N LEU A 381 -28.90 -19.06 -7.60
CA LEU A 381 -29.05 -17.91 -8.47
C LEU A 381 -28.61 -16.67 -7.69
N ILE A 382 -27.37 -16.22 -7.90
CA ILE A 382 -26.96 -14.86 -7.55
C ILE A 382 -27.61 -13.94 -8.58
N VAL A 383 -28.73 -13.35 -8.19
CA VAL A 383 -29.33 -12.21 -8.86
C VAL A 383 -28.41 -11.02 -8.63
N THR A 384 -27.80 -10.53 -9.71
CA THR A 384 -27.11 -9.25 -9.77
C THR A 384 -28.12 -8.12 -9.59
N SER A 385 -28.28 -7.64 -8.35
CA SER A 385 -28.91 -6.35 -8.07
C SER A 385 -27.94 -5.23 -8.47
N SER A 386 -28.13 -4.75 -9.69
CA SER A 386 -27.63 -3.48 -10.19
C SER A 386 -28.30 -2.32 -9.45
N HIS A 387 -27.73 -1.92 -8.31
CA HIS A 387 -27.99 -0.60 -7.73
C HIS A 387 -27.10 0.42 -8.44
N SER A 388 -27.71 1.12 -9.38
CA SER A 388 -27.27 2.38 -9.97
C SER A 388 -27.11 3.44 -8.86
N ALA A 389 -25.92 3.54 -8.27
CA ALA A 389 -25.50 4.73 -7.56
C ALA A 389 -25.02 5.77 -8.59
N GLY A 390 -25.78 6.86 -8.72
CA GLY A 390 -25.47 7.96 -9.61
C GLY A 390 -24.13 8.65 -9.27
N PRO A 391 -23.56 9.39 -10.22
CA PRO A 391 -22.27 10.05 -10.03
C PRO A 391 -22.37 11.13 -8.93
N PRO A 392 -21.44 11.17 -7.96
CA PRO A 392 -21.34 12.31 -7.06
C PRO A 392 -20.88 13.52 -7.88
N GLN A 393 -21.67 14.60 -7.81
CA GLN A 393 -21.28 15.90 -8.32
C GLN A 393 -19.99 16.38 -7.65
N PRO A 394 -19.09 17.04 -8.38
CA PRO A 394 -17.92 17.67 -7.78
C PRO A 394 -18.36 18.84 -6.90
N SER A 395 -18.27 18.66 -5.59
CA SER A 395 -18.32 19.76 -4.64
C SER A 395 -17.11 20.65 -4.88
N SER A 396 -17.38 21.85 -5.37
CA SER A 396 -16.44 22.96 -5.48
C SER A 396 -15.94 23.30 -4.07
N SER A 397 -14.80 22.74 -3.68
CA SER A 397 -14.05 23.23 -2.52
C SER A 397 -13.37 24.54 -2.92
N ARG A 398 -14.06 25.63 -2.60
CA ARG A 398 -13.50 26.98 -2.62
C ARG A 398 -12.37 27.04 -1.59
N SER A 399 -11.13 27.01 -2.08
CA SER A 399 -9.97 27.46 -1.31
C SER A 399 -10.15 28.95 -1.01
N LEU A 400 -10.61 29.25 0.20
CA LEU A 400 -10.62 30.59 0.77
C LEU A 400 -9.23 30.85 1.36
N TYR A 401 -8.32 31.40 0.55
CA TYR A 401 -7.20 32.15 1.08
C TYR A 401 -7.75 33.44 1.69
N ARG A 402 -8.01 33.41 3.00
CA ARG A 402 -8.28 34.60 3.79
C ARG A 402 -6.94 35.28 4.03
N LEU A 403 -6.67 36.31 3.23
CA LEU A 403 -5.68 37.34 3.54
C LEU A 403 -6.05 37.96 4.90
N LEU A 404 -5.37 37.54 5.96
CA LEU A 404 -5.33 38.30 7.20
C LEU A 404 -4.37 39.47 6.98
N HIS A 405 -4.91 40.58 6.49
CA HIS A 405 -4.36 41.88 6.86
C HIS A 405 -4.68 42.09 8.33
N SER A 406 -3.70 41.85 9.20
CA SER A 406 -3.67 42.44 10.53
C SER A 406 -2.93 43.79 10.42
N PRO A 407 -3.52 44.90 10.89
CA PRO A 407 -2.83 46.18 10.96
C PRO A 407 -2.11 46.25 12.31
N PHE A 408 -0.78 46.22 12.28
CA PHE A 408 0.06 46.81 13.32
C PHE A 408 1.24 47.53 12.68
#